data_AF-A0A699R346-F1
#
_entry.id   AF-A0A699R346-F1
#
_cell.length_a   1.000
_cell.length_b   1.000
_cell.length_c   1.000
_cell.angle_alpha   90.00
_cell.angle_beta   90.00
_cell.angle_gamma   90.00
#
_symmetry.space_group_name_H-M   'P 1'
#
loop_
_entity.id
_entity.type
_entity.pdbx_description
1 polymer ?
#
loop_
_entity_poly.entity_id
_entity_poly.type
_entity_poly.pdbx_seq_one_letter_code
_entity_poly.pdbx_strand_id
1 'polypeptide(L)'
;MFASNFWRAFQKALGTRLDMSTSYHPKIDGQSERTIQTLEDMLRACVIDFRNGWERHLPLVEFLYNNSYHASIKAAPFKALYGRKCRSPVCWTEVGDAQLAGPEIIHGTTEKIV
;
A
#
# COMPACT_ATOMS: atom_id res chain seq x y z
N MET A 1 21.58 15.90 4.93
CA MET A 1 21.36 14.98 6.08
C MET A 1 21.95 13.60 5.80
N PHE A 2 21.52 12.88 4.75
CA PHE A 2 21.97 11.51 4.43
C PHE A 2 23.45 11.34 4.01
N ALA A 3 24.14 12.44 3.66
CA ALA A 3 25.57 12.42 3.34
C ALA A 3 26.49 12.60 4.56
N SER A 4 25.94 12.74 5.77
CA SER A 4 26.76 12.96 6.97
C SER A 4 27.53 11.70 7.38
N ASN A 5 28.63 11.90 8.11
CA ASN A 5 29.43 10.80 8.66
C ASN A 5 28.61 9.88 9.57
N PHE A 6 27.65 10.45 10.31
CA PHE A 6 26.69 9.68 11.11
C PHE A 6 25.90 8.69 10.26
N TRP A 7 25.28 9.15 9.16
CA TRP A 7 24.47 8.28 8.29
C TRP A 7 25.30 7.21 7.61
N ARG A 8 26.53 7.52 7.20
CA ARG A 8 27.45 6.54 6.62
C ARG A 8 27.83 5.45 7.64
N ALA A 9 28.11 5.83 8.89
CA ALA A 9 28.40 4.88 9.96
C ALA A 9 27.18 4.03 10.32
N PHE A 10 25.99 4.63 10.36
CA PHE A 10 24.72 3.94 10.63
C PHE A 10 24.40 2.88 9.58
N GLN A 11 24.47 3.22 8.29
CA GLN A 11 24.22 2.25 7.21
C GLN A 11 25.25 1.11 7.23
N LYS A 12 26.53 1.42 7.51
CA LYS A 12 27.57 0.39 7.68
C LYS A 12 27.24 -0.57 8.84
N ALA A 13 26.72 -0.07 9.96
CA ALA A 13 26.33 -0.90 11.10
C ALA A 13 25.11 -1.79 10.80
N LEU A 14 24.17 -1.30 9.98
CA LEU A 14 23.00 -2.07 9.53
C LEU A 14 23.32 -3.06 8.38
N GLY A 15 24.55 -3.04 7.85
CA GLY A 15 24.94 -3.88 6.72
C GLY A 15 24.32 -3.46 5.38
N THR A 16 23.83 -2.23 5.28
CA THR A 16 23.18 -1.68 4.09
C THR A 16 24.16 -0.85 3.26
N ARG A 17 23.97 -0.84 1.93
CA ARG A 17 24.73 0.03 1.03
C ARG A 17 23.91 1.28 0.72
N LEU A 18 24.51 2.45 0.95
CA LEU A 18 23.89 3.73 0.62
C LEU A 18 24.23 4.10 -0.83
N ASP A 19 23.25 3.94 -1.72
CA ASP A 19 23.34 4.39 -3.11
C ASP A 19 22.67 5.78 -3.22
N MET A 20 23.46 6.85 -3.34
CA MET A 20 22.94 8.21 -3.51
C MET A 20 22.68 8.50 -4.99
N SER A 21 21.49 9.05 -5.29
CA SER A 21 21.23 9.62 -6.61
C SER A 21 22.12 10.85 -6.84
N THR A 22 22.60 11.03 -8.06
CA THR A 22 23.23 12.29 -8.47
C THR A 22 22.19 13.40 -8.44
N SER A 23 22.56 14.58 -7.94
CA SER A 23 21.71 15.77 -7.95
C SER A 23 21.13 16.00 -9.35
N TYR A 24 19.82 16.28 -9.44
CA TYR A 24 19.08 16.52 -10.69
C TYR A 24 18.95 15.32 -11.64
N HIS A 25 18.78 14.10 -11.10
CA HIS A 25 18.46 12.94 -11.92
C HIS A 25 17.00 12.44 -11.73
N PRO A 26 16.01 13.10 -12.37
CA PRO A 26 14.58 12.83 -12.16
C PRO A 26 14.13 11.42 -12.61
N LYS A 27 14.95 10.70 -13.37
CA LYS A 27 14.61 9.36 -13.88
C LYS A 27 14.67 8.26 -12.83
N ILE A 28 15.53 8.41 -11.81
CA ILE A 28 15.61 7.47 -10.69
C ILE A 28 14.56 7.81 -9.63
N ASP A 29 14.27 9.09 -9.45
CA ASP A 29 13.41 9.58 -8.36
C ASP A 29 11.92 9.71 -8.74
N GLY A 30 11.55 9.62 -10.03
CA GLY A 30 10.18 9.91 -10.46
C GLY A 30 9.10 8.95 -9.93
N GLN A 31 9.45 7.71 -9.58
CA GLN A 31 8.48 6.80 -8.91
C GLN A 31 8.31 7.16 -7.43
N SER A 32 9.41 7.39 -6.71
CA SER A 32 9.38 7.86 -5.33
C SER A 32 8.68 9.20 -5.23
N GLU A 33 8.94 10.14 -6.12
CA GLU A 33 8.32 11.47 -6.16
C GLU A 33 6.80 11.40 -6.31
N ARG A 34 6.28 10.57 -7.23
CA ARG A 34 4.83 10.35 -7.38
C ARG A 34 4.20 9.69 -6.16
N THR A 35 4.90 8.73 -5.57
CA THR A 35 4.50 8.07 -4.33
C THR A 35 4.44 9.07 -3.17
N ILE A 36 5.47 9.91 -3.04
CA ILE A 36 5.56 10.97 -2.02
C ILE A 36 4.41 11.95 -2.20
N GLN A 37 4.14 12.40 -3.43
CA GLN A 37 3.04 13.33 -3.69
C GLN A 37 1.69 12.77 -3.27
N THR A 38 1.43 11.50 -3.58
CA THR A 38 0.18 10.82 -3.18
C THR A 38 0.05 10.75 -1.66
N LEU A 39 1.14 10.40 -0.97
CA LEU A 39 1.18 10.36 0.49
C LEU A 39 0.96 11.76 1.10
N GLU A 40 1.60 12.79 0.54
CA GLU A 40 1.41 14.18 0.97
C GLU A 40 -0.03 14.63 0.84
N ASP A 41 -0.70 14.31 -0.26
CA ASP A 41 -2.11 14.69 -0.47
C ASP A 41 -3.04 13.95 0.50
N MET A 42 -2.79 12.66 0.76
CA MET A 42 -3.53 11.90 1.79
C MET A 42 -3.32 12.48 3.19
N LEU A 43 -2.08 12.83 3.54
CA LEU A 43 -1.75 13.47 4.82
C LEU A 43 -2.37 14.86 4.93
N ARG A 44 -2.39 15.64 3.84
CA ARG A 44 -3.03 16.96 3.82
C ARG A 44 -4.53 16.85 4.07
N ALA A 45 -5.21 15.91 3.43
CA ALA A 45 -6.63 15.63 3.71
C ALA A 45 -6.83 15.22 5.19
N CYS A 46 -5.99 14.33 5.71
CA CYS A 46 -6.04 13.90 7.11
C CYS A 46 -5.88 15.08 8.10
N VAL A 47 -4.91 15.96 7.86
CA VAL A 47 -4.71 17.15 8.70
C VAL A 47 -5.91 18.09 8.66
N ILE A 48 -6.56 18.25 7.50
CA ILE A 48 -7.76 19.08 7.34
C ILE A 48 -8.94 18.50 8.13
N ASP A 49 -9.19 17.19 8.00
CA ASP A 49 -10.35 16.52 8.58
C ASP A 49 -10.23 16.33 10.10
N PHE A 50 -9.04 15.93 10.57
CA PHE A 50 -8.81 15.58 11.98
C PHE A 50 -8.16 16.70 12.81
N ARG A 51 -7.69 17.78 12.17
CA ARG A 51 -7.07 18.96 12.82
C ARG A 51 -6.08 18.56 13.93
N ASN A 52 -6.41 18.88 15.18
CA ASN A 52 -5.61 18.50 16.34
C ASN A 52 -5.84 17.01 16.64
N GLY A 53 -4.80 16.20 16.55
CA GLY A 53 -4.92 14.75 16.70
C GLY A 53 -4.70 13.96 15.41
N TRP A 54 -4.41 14.62 14.28
CA TRP A 54 -4.09 13.95 13.01
C TRP A 54 -2.98 12.90 13.15
N GLU A 55 -2.05 13.08 14.08
CA GLU A 55 -0.98 12.14 14.37
C GLU A 55 -1.51 10.77 14.83
N ARG A 56 -2.68 10.74 15.48
CA ARG A 56 -3.35 9.50 15.90
C ARG A 56 -3.95 8.73 14.73
N HIS A 57 -4.16 9.41 13.60
CA HIS A 57 -4.72 8.83 12.38
C HIS A 57 -3.64 8.42 11.37
N LEU A 58 -2.37 8.71 11.62
CA LEU A 58 -1.25 8.24 10.79
C LEU A 58 -1.27 6.73 10.51
N PRO A 59 -1.54 5.84 11.49
CA PRO A 59 -1.63 4.41 11.21
C PRO A 59 -2.75 4.06 10.23
N LEU A 60 -3.85 4.82 10.23
CA LEU A 60 -4.96 4.62 9.32
C LEU A 60 -4.60 5.08 7.91
N VAL A 61 -3.93 6.23 7.78
CA VAL A 61 -3.45 6.74 6.48
C VAL A 61 -2.44 5.77 5.87
N GLU A 62 -1.48 5.28 6.65
CA GLU A 62 -0.53 4.26 6.21
C GLU A 62 -1.24 2.97 5.78
N PHE A 63 -2.22 2.51 6.56
CA PHE A 63 -3.01 1.35 6.23
C PHE A 63 -3.75 1.52 4.89
N LEU A 64 -4.41 2.66 4.67
CA LEU A 64 -5.11 2.96 3.42
C LEU A 64 -4.15 3.00 2.23
N TYR A 65 -3.02 3.68 2.38
CA TYR A 65 -2.03 3.79 1.32
C TYR A 65 -1.46 2.42 0.91
N ASN A 66 -1.08 1.59 1.90
CA ASN A 66 -0.47 0.28 1.67
C ASN A 66 -1.46 -0.74 1.08
N ASN A 67 -2.76 -0.58 1.29
CA ASN A 67 -3.79 -1.51 0.84
C ASN A 67 -4.59 -1.05 -0.39
N SER A 68 -4.47 0.22 -0.78
CA SER A 68 -5.09 0.74 -2.00
C SER A 68 -4.36 0.26 -3.25
N TYR A 69 -5.09 0.12 -4.36
CA TYR A 69 -4.51 -0.29 -5.64
C TYR A 69 -3.62 0.80 -6.24
N HIS A 70 -2.39 0.44 -6.64
CA HIS A 70 -1.47 1.36 -7.31
C HIS A 70 -1.31 0.98 -8.78
N ALA A 71 -1.62 1.90 -9.69
CA ALA A 71 -1.58 1.62 -11.13
C ALA A 71 -0.17 1.31 -11.66
N SER A 72 0.88 1.92 -11.07
CA SER A 72 2.28 1.69 -11.46
C SER A 72 2.74 0.26 -11.16
N ILE A 73 2.30 -0.30 -10.04
CA ILE A 73 2.67 -1.66 -9.57
C ILE A 73 1.60 -2.69 -10.00
N LYS A 74 0.43 -2.23 -10.44
CA LYS A 74 -0.76 -3.05 -10.75
C LYS A 74 -1.23 -3.93 -9.59
N ALA A 75 -0.94 -3.50 -8.37
CA ALA A 75 -1.31 -4.16 -7.12
C ALA A 75 -1.29 -3.15 -5.98
N ALA A 76 -1.83 -3.54 -4.83
CA ALA A 76 -1.58 -2.81 -3.59
C ALA A 76 -0.13 -3.04 -3.12
N PRO A 77 0.58 -2.01 -2.60
CA PRO A 77 1.94 -2.17 -2.09
C PRO A 77 2.09 -3.32 -1.10
N PHE A 78 1.13 -3.51 -0.19
CA PHE A 78 1.11 -4.63 0.75
C PHE A 78 1.08 -5.98 0.03
N LYS A 79 0.23 -6.11 -1.00
CA LYS A 79 0.12 -7.34 -1.79
C LYS A 79 1.41 -7.59 -2.59
N ALA A 80 2.01 -6.55 -3.14
CA ALA A 80 3.27 -6.67 -3.87
C ALA A 80 4.43 -7.11 -2.96
N LEU A 81 4.48 -6.60 -1.72
CA LEU A 81 5.54 -6.90 -0.76
C LEU A 81 5.39 -8.29 -0.13
N TYR A 82 4.18 -8.67 0.28
CA TYR A 82 3.93 -9.90 1.04
C TYR A 82 3.33 -11.05 0.21
N GLY A 83 3.00 -10.81 -1.06
CA GLY A 83 2.37 -11.79 -1.94
C GLY A 83 0.92 -12.14 -1.59
N ARG A 84 0.31 -11.48 -0.60
CA ARG A 84 -1.06 -11.75 -0.12
C ARG A 84 -1.83 -10.47 0.16
N LYS A 85 -3.15 -10.52 0.07
CA LYS A 85 -4.02 -9.40 0.52
C LYS A 85 -3.90 -9.23 2.04
N CYS A 86 -3.99 -7.99 2.52
CA CYS A 86 -4.03 -7.73 3.96
C CYS A 86 -5.32 -8.31 4.54
N ARG A 87 -5.21 -8.91 5.74
CA ARG A 87 -6.37 -9.37 6.50
C ARG A 87 -6.64 -8.32 7.57
N SER A 88 -7.71 -7.56 7.38
CA SER A 88 -8.15 -6.54 8.32
C SER A 88 -9.66 -6.67 8.50
N PRO A 89 -10.20 -6.39 9.71
CA PRO A 89 -11.64 -6.30 9.93
C PRO A 89 -12.34 -5.28 9.01
N VAL A 90 -11.59 -4.36 8.41
CA VAL A 90 -12.09 -3.34 7.46
C VAL A 90 -11.95 -3.80 6.01
N CYS A 91 -11.09 -4.80 5.72
CA CYS A 91 -10.82 -5.34 4.39
C CYS A 91 -11.19 -6.83 4.33
N TRP A 92 -12.50 -7.11 4.37
CA TRP A 92 -13.08 -8.46 4.28
C TRP A 92 -13.32 -8.95 2.85
N THR A 93 -12.70 -8.34 1.84
CA THR A 93 -12.79 -8.82 0.47
C THR A 93 -11.79 -9.95 0.24
N GLU A 94 -12.28 -11.16 0.56
CA GLU A 94 -11.83 -12.51 0.15
C GLU A 94 -10.93 -13.27 1.14
N VAL A 95 -11.56 -13.85 2.17
CA VAL A 95 -11.16 -15.16 2.74
C VAL A 95 -11.86 -16.32 2.02
N GLY A 96 -12.73 -16.04 1.07
CA GLY A 96 -13.20 -17.05 0.12
C GLY A 96 -12.99 -16.52 -1.27
N ASP A 97 -12.28 -17.29 -2.09
CA ASP A 97 -12.85 -17.64 -3.38
C ASP A 97 -14.26 -18.21 -3.09
N ALA A 98 -15.24 -17.34 -2.87
CA ALA A 98 -16.56 -17.64 -3.34
C ALA A 98 -16.37 -17.70 -4.84
N GLN A 99 -16.00 -18.88 -5.35
CA GLN A 99 -16.42 -19.29 -6.67
C GLN A 99 -17.88 -18.89 -6.70
N LEU A 100 -18.15 -17.79 -7.39
CA LEU A 100 -19.49 -17.37 -7.68
C LEU A 100 -20.02 -18.55 -8.49
N ALA A 101 -20.68 -19.47 -7.80
CA ALA A 101 -21.18 -20.67 -8.41
C ALA A 101 -22.00 -20.18 -9.60
N GLY A 102 -21.54 -20.57 -10.79
CA GLY A 102 -22.13 -20.11 -12.02
C GLY A 102 -23.61 -20.51 -12.08
N PRO A 103 -24.33 -20.05 -13.11
CA PRO A 103 -25.75 -20.39 -13.33
C PRO A 103 -26.07 -21.91 -13.32
N GLU A 104 -25.05 -22.76 -13.33
CA GLU A 104 -25.11 -24.22 -13.20
C GLU A 104 -25.82 -24.72 -11.93
N ILE A 105 -25.72 -24.03 -10.78
CA ILE A 105 -26.42 -24.47 -9.54
C ILE A 105 -27.92 -24.17 -9.57
N ILE A 106 -28.35 -23.16 -10.35
CA ILE A 106 -29.78 -22.81 -10.45
C ILE A 106 -30.57 -23.91 -11.18
N HIS A 107 -29.97 -24.57 -12.17
CA HIS A 107 -30.59 -25.69 -12.90
C HIS A 107 -30.79 -26.95 -12.04
N GLY A 108 -29.84 -27.27 -11.15
CA GLY A 108 -29.94 -28.45 -10.27
C GLY A 108 -31.01 -28.32 -9.18
N THR A 109 -31.48 -27.11 -8.90
CA THR A 109 -32.51 -26.85 -7.88
C THR A 109 -33.93 -26.92 -8.47
N THR A 110 -34.10 -26.62 -9.77
CA THR A 110 -35.40 -26.74 -10.46
C THR A 110 -35.79 -28.18 -10.78
N GLU A 111 -34.85 -29.13 -10.89
CA GLU A 111 -35.17 -30.55 -11.12
C GLU A 111 -35.59 -31.30 -9.86
N LYS A 112 -35.31 -30.76 -8.65
CA LYS A 112 -35.67 -31.40 -7.37
C LYS A 112 -37.02 -30.95 -6.80
N ILE A 113 -37.74 -30.08 -7.52
CA ILE A 113 -39.06 -29.54 -7.12
C ILE A 113 -40.20 -30.19 -7.93
N VAL A 114 -39.91 -31.16 -8.80
CA VAL A 114 -40.91 -32.03 -9.45
C VAL A 114 -40.97 -33.38 -8.74
#